data_AF-A0A450U793-F1
#
_entry.id   AF-A0A450U793-F1
#
_cell.length_a   1.000
_cell.length_b   1.000
_cell.length_c   1.000
_cell.angle_alpha   90.00
_cell.angle_beta   90.00
_cell.angle_gamma   90.00
#
_symmetry.space_group_name_H-M   'P 1'
#
loop_
_entity.id
_entity.type
_entity.pdbx_description
1 polymer ?
#
loop_
_entity_poly.entity_id
_entity_poly.type
_entity_poly.pdbx_seq_one_letter_code
_entity_poly.pdbx_strand_id
1 'polypeptide(L)'
;MFDDYFDTRVGHKHEVASYRAIAERIGPTPNEILFLSDTEQELDAAREAGMTTCQLVRNGKPTEGLPHPQVPDFDSIAPIQP
;
A
#
# COMPACT_ATOMS: atom_id res chain seq x y z
N MET A 1 3.29 -5.07 -16.13
CA MET A 1 4.66 -5.53 -15.84
C MET A 1 4.87 -5.28 -14.36
N PHE A 2 5.27 -6.29 -13.59
CA PHE A 2 5.56 -6.11 -12.16
C PHE A 2 7.05 -5.81 -12.06
N ASP A 3 7.41 -4.60 -11.60
CA ASP A 3 8.80 -4.13 -11.69
C ASP A 3 9.68 -4.50 -10.47
N ASP A 4 9.13 -4.93 -9.33
CA ASP A 4 9.94 -5.41 -8.19
C ASP A 4 9.16 -6.29 -7.17
N TYR A 5 9.87 -7.18 -6.47
CA TYR A 5 9.34 -8.04 -5.39
C TYR A 5 9.96 -7.68 -4.04
N PHE A 6 9.20 -6.99 -3.19
CA PHE A 6 9.61 -6.65 -1.81
C PHE A 6 9.05 -7.69 -0.83
N ASP A 7 9.82 -8.74 -0.56
CA ASP A 7 9.50 -9.75 0.46
C ASP A 7 9.63 -9.13 1.87
N THR A 8 8.51 -8.95 2.57
CA THR A 8 8.44 -8.35 3.91
C THR A 8 8.91 -9.29 5.04
N ARG A 9 10.05 -9.96 4.84
CA ARG A 9 10.79 -10.68 5.91
C ARG A 9 11.78 -9.80 6.68
N VAL A 10 11.64 -8.48 6.61
CA VAL A 10 12.48 -7.54 7.37
C VAL A 10 11.68 -7.05 8.57
N GLY A 11 12.34 -7.05 9.74
CA GLY A 11 11.72 -7.06 11.05
C GLY A 11 10.83 -5.86 11.40
N HIS A 12 9.91 -6.10 12.34
CA HIS A 12 9.09 -5.11 13.05
C HIS A 12 8.21 -4.16 12.19
N LYS A 13 7.54 -4.77 11.21
CA LYS A 13 6.25 -4.48 10.54
C LYS A 13 5.51 -3.12 10.55
N HIS A 14 5.72 -2.12 11.40
CA HIS A 14 4.83 -0.92 11.43
C HIS A 14 5.53 0.44 11.44
N GLU A 15 6.82 0.53 11.14
CA GLU A 15 7.49 1.84 11.13
C GLU A 15 7.37 2.51 9.76
N VAL A 16 6.77 3.71 9.73
CA VAL A 16 6.71 4.62 8.57
C VAL A 16 8.06 4.76 7.86
N ALA A 17 9.16 4.71 8.63
CA ALA A 17 10.53 4.75 8.14
C ALA A 17 10.84 3.63 7.13
N SER A 18 10.26 2.43 7.32
CA SER A 18 10.44 1.30 6.39
C SER A 18 9.82 1.61 5.02
N TYR A 19 8.61 2.18 5.02
CA TYR A 19 7.92 2.55 3.79
C TYR A 19 8.61 3.73 3.09
N ARG A 20 9.14 4.71 3.83
CA ARG A 20 9.96 5.79 3.25
C ARG A 20 11.21 5.25 2.58
N ALA A 21 11.93 4.33 3.22
CA ALA A 21 13.13 3.71 2.64
C ALA A 21 12.81 2.89 1.37
N ILE A 22 11.64 2.24 1.33
CA ILE A 22 11.16 1.56 0.12
C ILE A 22 10.88 2.58 -0.99
N ALA A 23 10.15 3.66 -0.71
CA ALA A 23 9.86 4.68 -1.71
C ALA A 23 11.13 5.31 -2.30
N GLU A 24 12.08 5.65 -1.42
CA GLU A 24 13.39 6.20 -1.82
C GLU A 24 14.19 5.25 -2.72
N ARG A 25 14.08 3.94 -2.49
CA ARG A 25 14.75 2.91 -3.30
C ARG A 25 14.08 2.69 -4.66
N ILE A 26 12.75 2.76 -4.74
CA ILE A 26 12.03 2.53 -5.98
C ILE A 26 12.27 3.70 -6.96
N GLY A 27 12.50 4.92 -6.45
CA GLY A 27 12.90 6.07 -7.25
C GLY A 27 11.81 7.05 -7.74
N PRO A 28 10.50 6.72 -7.86
CA PRO A 28 9.46 7.71 -8.12
C PRO A 28 9.10 8.47 -6.84
N THR A 29 8.35 9.57 -6.98
CA THR A 29 7.85 10.28 -5.79
C THR A 29 6.89 9.36 -5.03
N PRO A 30 6.90 9.35 -3.67
CA PRO A 30 6.11 8.40 -2.90
C PRO A 30 4.62 8.32 -3.32
N ASN A 31 4.02 9.44 -3.72
CA ASN A 31 2.63 9.52 -4.18
C ASN A 31 2.34 8.72 -5.48
N GLU A 32 3.35 8.43 -6.29
CA GLU A 32 3.24 7.60 -7.50
C GLU A 32 3.31 6.10 -7.20
N ILE A 33 3.59 5.73 -5.95
CA ILE A 33 3.67 4.34 -5.49
C ILE A 33 2.31 3.93 -4.90
N LEU A 34 1.70 2.89 -5.46
CA LEU A 34 0.54 2.23 -4.87
C LEU A 34 0.97 1.06 -3.99
N PHE A 35 0.69 1.18 -2.70
CA PHE A 35 0.87 0.11 -1.73
C PHE A 35 -0.45 -0.65 -1.51
N LEU A 36 -0.38 -1.98 -1.61
CA LEU A 36 -1.51 -2.89 -1.46
C LEU A 36 -1.29 -3.78 -0.24
N SER A 37 -2.22 -3.76 0.71
CA SER A 37 -2.22 -4.66 1.87
C SER A 37 -3.65 -5.02 2.28
N ASP A 38 -3.84 -6.14 2.96
CA ASP A 38 -5.11 -6.47 3.64
C ASP A 38 -5.16 -5.90 5.07
N THR A 39 -4.05 -5.34 5.57
CA THR A 39 -3.85 -4.88 6.94
C THR A 39 -3.87 -3.35 7.03
N GLU A 40 -4.83 -2.79 7.77
CA GLU A 40 -5.01 -1.33 7.93
C GLU A 40 -3.75 -0.63 8.47
N GLN A 41 -3.07 -1.21 9.46
CA GLN A 41 -1.88 -0.60 10.07
C GLN A 41 -0.72 -0.44 9.08
N GLU A 42 -0.57 -1.36 8.13
CA GLU A 42 0.44 -1.26 7.08
C GLU A 42 0.07 -0.17 6.07
N LEU A 43 -1.22 -0.05 5.74
CA LEU A 43 -1.74 1.00 4.86
C LEU A 43 -1.58 2.39 5.50
N ASP A 44 -1.85 2.55 6.79
CA ASP A 44 -1.63 3.82 7.48
C ASP A 44 -0.16 4.23 7.44
N ALA A 45 0.76 3.31 7.74
CA ALA A 45 2.18 3.60 7.72
C ALA A 45 2.69 3.96 6.31
N ALA A 46 2.20 3.27 5.27
CA ALA A 46 2.52 3.60 3.88
C ALA A 46 1.96 4.97 3.46
N ARG A 47 0.73 5.30 3.88
CA ARG A 47 0.10 6.61 3.64
C ARG A 47 0.87 7.74 4.33
N GLU A 48 1.32 7.53 5.58
CA GLU A 48 2.18 8.49 6.29
C GLU A 48 3.59 8.64 5.68
N ALA A 49 4.04 7.63 4.93
CA ALA A 49 5.24 7.71 4.11
C ALA A 49 5.01 8.45 2.78
N GLY A 50 3.77 8.87 2.48
CA GLY A 50 3.40 9.61 1.29
C GLY A 50 2.94 8.73 0.13
N MET A 51 2.73 7.43 0.35
CA MET A 51 2.26 6.51 -0.70
C MET A 51 0.76 6.57 -0.91
N THR A 52 0.35 6.24 -2.13
CA THR A 52 -1.04 5.87 -2.41
C THR A 52 -1.30 4.48 -1.84
N THR A 53 -2.46 4.26 -1.24
CA THR A 53 -2.78 3.01 -0.53
C THR A 53 -4.11 2.45 -0.98
N CYS A 54 -4.22 1.12 -1.06
CA CYS A 54 -5.48 0.45 -1.34
C CYS A 54 -5.52 -0.90 -0.62
N GLN A 55 -6.65 -1.21 0.00
CA GLN A 55 -6.84 -2.43 0.74
C GLN A 55 -7.40 -3.54 -0.15
N LEU A 56 -6.81 -4.73 -0.08
CA LEU A 56 -7.34 -5.93 -0.71
C LEU A 56 -8.28 -6.68 0.24
N VAL A 57 -9.56 -6.75 -0.11
CA VAL A 57 -10.60 -7.41 0.69
C VAL A 57 -10.67 -8.90 0.31
N ARG A 58 -9.90 -9.74 1.01
CA ARG A 58 -9.73 -11.16 0.63
C ARG A 58 -10.94 -12.08 0.87
N ASN A 59 -11.79 -11.81 1.87
CA ASN A 59 -12.83 -12.77 2.30
C ASN A 59 -14.09 -12.09 2.90
N GLY A 60 -14.39 -10.84 2.54
CA GLY A 60 -15.42 -10.08 3.24
C GLY A 60 -16.03 -8.96 2.45
N LYS A 61 -16.95 -8.25 3.09
CA LYS A 61 -17.42 -6.96 2.60
C LYS A 61 -16.40 -5.88 2.98
N PRO A 62 -16.26 -4.82 2.17
CA PRO A 62 -15.51 -3.65 2.56
C PRO A 62 -15.95 -3.14 3.95
N THR A 63 -14.98 -2.77 4.77
CA THR A 63 -15.23 -2.16 6.07
C THR A 63 -15.56 -0.69 5.86
N GLU A 64 -16.80 -0.28 6.16
CA GLU A 64 -17.17 1.14 6.06
C GLU A 64 -16.35 2.00 7.05
N GLY A 65 -15.96 3.20 6.61
CA GLY A 65 -15.27 4.18 7.45
C GLY A 65 -13.74 4.11 7.43
N LEU A 66 -13.13 3.18 6.71
CA LEU A 66 -11.68 3.18 6.52
C LEU A 66 -11.24 4.29 5.56
N PRO A 67 -10.09 4.94 5.81
CA PRO A 67 -9.58 6.03 4.97
C PRO A 67 -8.97 5.53 3.66
N HIS A 68 -8.82 4.22 3.47
CA HIS A 68 -8.20 3.60 2.31
C HIS A 68 -9.27 3.07 1.33
N PRO A 69 -9.11 3.30 0.01
CA PRO A 69 -9.88 2.61 -1.01
C PRO A 69 -9.80 1.09 -0.84
N GLN A 70 -10.92 0.39 -1.01
CA GLN A 70 -10.99 -1.06 -0.82
C GLN A 70 -11.44 -1.73 -2.11
N VAL A 71 -10.74 -2.79 -2.51
CA VAL A 71 -11.05 -3.57 -3.70
C VAL A 71 -11.06 -5.07 -3.37
N PRO A 72 -11.94 -5.87 -4.00
CA PRO A 72 -11.99 -7.31 -3.75
C PRO A 72 -10.83 -8.07 -4.38
N ASP A 73 -10.24 -7.53 -5.45
CA ASP A 73 -9.22 -8.17 -6.27
C ASP A 73 -8.35 -7.13 -7.00
N PHE A 74 -7.29 -7.61 -7.65
CA PHE A 74 -6.36 -6.77 -8.40
C PHE A 74 -6.96 -6.16 -9.67
N ASP A 75 -7.95 -6.82 -10.27
CA ASP A 75 -8.61 -6.34 -11.50
C ASP A 75 -9.48 -5.11 -11.24
N SER A 76 -9.94 -4.96 -9.98
CA SER A 76 -10.76 -3.84 -9.52
C SER A 76 -9.93 -2.61 -9.11
N ILE A 77 -8.60 -2.64 -9.23
CA ILE A 77 -7.73 -1.51 -8.90
C ILE A 77 -7.85 -0.43 -9.99
N ALA A 78 -8.27 0.77 -9.59
CA ALA A 78 -8.29 1.92 -10.48
C ALA A 78 -6.86 2.46 -10.72
N PRO A 79 -6.57 3.02 -11.91
CA PRO A 79 -5.30 3.70 -12.16
C PRO A 79 -5.05 4.82 -11.16
N ILE A 80 -3.82 4.91 -10.63
CA ILE A 80 -3.37 6.04 -9.82
C ILE A 80 -3.37 7.26 -10.74
N GLN A 81 -4.16 8.28 -10.41
CA GLN A 81 -4.10 9.56 -11.10
C GLN A 81 -3.15 10.49 -10.34
N PRO A 82 -2.17 11.11 -11.02
CA PRO A 82 -1.22 12.03 -10.39
C PRO A 82 -1.86 13.36 -9.94
#